data_AF-A0A136A2P8-F1
#
_entry.id   AF-A0A136A2P8-F1
#
_cell.length_a   1.000
_cell.length_b   1.000
_cell.length_c   1.000
_cell.angle_alpha   90.00
_cell.angle_beta   90.00
_cell.angle_gamma   90.00
#
_symmetry.space_group_name_H-M   'P 1'
#
loop_
_entity.id
_entity.type
_entity.pdbx_description
1 polymer ?
#
loop_
_entity_poly.entity_id
_entity_poly.type
_entity_poly.pdbx_seq_one_letter_code
_entity_poly.pdbx_strand_id
1 'polypeptide(L)'
;MSEISGEPATLFACPCCHYRTLTSQGAYEICTVCFWEDDGASEPDDNSSPNHMSVAQGQINFAKFGACDRDMLNHVDPEGKHKYLRASH
;
A
#
# COMPACT_ATOMS: atom_id res chain seq x y z
N MET A 1 -9.84 -25.41 -26.74
CA MET A 1 -9.75 -24.09 -26.10
C MET A 1 -9.29 -24.37 -24.69
N SER A 2 -8.05 -24.02 -24.34
CA SER A 2 -7.55 -24.26 -22.99
C SER A 2 -8.13 -23.19 -22.07
N GLU A 3 -8.99 -23.60 -21.14
CA GLU A 3 -9.47 -22.74 -20.07
C GLU A 3 -8.29 -22.41 -19.15
N ILE A 4 -7.94 -21.14 -19.05
CA ILE A 4 -7.00 -20.65 -18.05
C ILE A 4 -7.82 -20.42 -16.78
N SER A 5 -7.85 -21.42 -15.88
CA SER A 5 -8.39 -21.25 -14.54
C SER A 5 -7.32 -20.62 -13.65
N GLY A 6 -7.35 -19.30 -13.49
CA GLY A 6 -6.55 -18.59 -12.50
C GLY A 6 -7.40 -18.30 -11.27
N GLU A 7 -7.01 -18.84 -10.11
CA GLU A 7 -7.53 -18.34 -8.83
C GLU A 7 -6.89 -16.96 -8.58
N PRO A 8 -7.68 -15.90 -8.36
CA PRO A 8 -7.10 -14.60 -8.05
C PRO A 8 -6.32 -14.69 -6.73
N ALA A 9 -5.04 -14.32 -6.76
CA ALA A 9 -4.24 -14.21 -5.55
C ALA A 9 -4.88 -13.16 -4.62
N THR A 10 -5.18 -13.55 -3.39
CA THR A 10 -5.70 -12.64 -2.37
C THR A 10 -4.58 -11.71 -1.93
N LEU A 11 -4.69 -10.43 -2.30
CA LEU A 11 -3.75 -9.40 -1.86
C LEU A 11 -4.18 -8.79 -0.52
N PHE A 12 -3.21 -8.48 0.33
CA PHE A 12 -3.36 -7.81 1.61
C PHE A 12 -3.39 -6.29 1.42
N ALA A 13 -4.15 -5.62 2.29
CA ALA A 13 -4.30 -4.17 2.28
C ALA A 13 -3.04 -3.51 2.83
N CYS A 14 -2.52 -2.52 2.11
CA CYS A 14 -1.47 -1.65 2.61
C CYS A 14 -1.98 -0.85 3.84
N PRO A 15 -1.23 -0.77 4.95
CA PRO A 15 -1.65 -0.04 6.15
C PRO A 15 -1.78 1.48 5.93
N CYS A 16 -1.08 2.02 4.93
CA CYS A 16 -1.10 3.44 4.59
C CYS A 16 -2.30 3.85 3.71
N CYS A 17 -2.56 3.16 2.59
CA CYS A 17 -3.58 3.60 1.62
C CYS A 17 -4.80 2.67 1.53
N HIS A 18 -4.71 1.49 2.14
CA HIS A 18 -5.71 0.42 2.15
C HIS A 18 -6.03 -0.19 0.78
N TYR A 19 -5.24 0.10 -0.26
CA TYR A 19 -5.27 -0.68 -1.49
C TYR A 19 -4.61 -2.04 -1.26
N ARG A 20 -5.22 -3.07 -1.85
CA ARG A 20 -4.75 -4.45 -1.78
C ARG A 20 -3.62 -4.66 -2.78
N THR A 21 -2.39 -4.37 -2.37
CA THR A 21 -1.19 -4.43 -3.23
C THR A 21 -0.17 -5.45 -2.77
N LEU A 22 -0.26 -5.92 -1.52
CA LEU A 22 0.77 -6.74 -0.88
C LEU A 22 0.43 -8.22 -1.05
N THR A 23 1.40 -9.05 -1.39
CA THR A 23 1.26 -10.51 -1.45
C THR A 23 1.37 -11.16 -0.07
N SER A 24 2.01 -10.49 0.90
CA SER A 24 2.09 -10.88 2.31
C SER A 24 2.14 -9.64 3.21
N GLN A 25 1.84 -9.79 4.51
CA GLN A 25 2.01 -8.72 5.51
C GLN A 25 3.39 -8.83 6.19
N GLY A 26 3.99 -7.69 6.53
CA GLY A 26 5.31 -7.57 7.15
C GLY A 26 6.45 -8.11 6.29
N ALA A 27 6.29 -8.14 4.96
CA ALA A 27 7.22 -8.80 4.04
C ALA A 27 8.15 -7.83 3.28
N TYR A 28 8.23 -6.57 3.72
CA TYR A 28 9.04 -5.50 3.12
C TYR A 28 8.67 -5.20 1.66
N GLU A 29 7.43 -5.50 1.28
CA GLU A 29 6.90 -5.16 -0.03
C GLU A 29 6.54 -3.68 -0.11
N ILE A 30 6.80 -3.04 -1.25
CA ILE A 30 6.46 -1.65 -1.48
C ILE A 30 5.09 -1.56 -2.17
N CYS A 31 4.15 -0.86 -1.54
CA CYS A 31 2.84 -0.60 -2.11
C CYS A 31 2.96 0.30 -3.35
N THR A 32 2.61 -0.19 -4.54
CA THR A 32 2.70 0.59 -5.78
C THR A 32 1.74 1.78 -5.84
N VAL A 33 0.69 1.80 -5.00
CA VAL A 33 -0.32 2.88 -4.98
C VAL A 33 0.13 4.10 -4.18
N CYS A 34 0.86 3.90 -3.09
CA CYS A 34 1.27 4.99 -2.19
C CYS A 34 2.76 5.03 -1.88
N PHE A 35 3.51 4.00 -2.28
CA PHE A 35 4.94 3.83 -2.04
C PHE A 35 5.34 3.54 -0.57
N TRP A 36 4.41 3.11 0.27
CA TRP A 36 4.71 2.62 1.62
C TRP A 36 5.42 1.26 1.57
N GLU A 37 6.54 1.09 2.27
CA GLU A 37 7.21 -0.20 2.49
C GLU A 37 6.61 -0.92 3.71
N ASP A 38 6.14 -2.14 3.52
CA ASP A 38 5.47 -2.93 4.55
C ASP A 38 6.45 -3.62 5.51
N ASP A 39 6.88 -2.90 6.54
CA ASP A 39 7.75 -3.41 7.62
C ASP A 39 6.98 -4.09 8.78
N GLY A 40 5.66 -4.25 8.63
CA GLY A 40 4.79 -4.83 9.64
C GLY A 40 4.14 -3.82 10.58
N ALA A 41 4.46 -2.53 10.48
CA ALA A 41 3.71 -1.48 11.17
C ALA A 41 2.29 -1.38 10.57
N SER A 42 1.26 -1.57 11.41
CA SER A 42 -0.13 -1.64 10.94
C SER A 42 -1.09 -0.75 11.72
N GLU A 43 -0.78 -0.46 12.99
CA GLU A 43 -1.62 0.39 13.82
C GLU A 43 -1.27 1.88 13.64
N PRO A 44 -2.23 2.80 13.81
CA PRO A 44 -2.02 4.23 13.58
C PRO A 44 -0.80 4.83 14.32
N ASP A 45 -0.53 4.36 15.54
CA ASP A 45 0.56 4.81 16.40
C ASP A 45 1.89 4.07 16.17
N ASP A 46 1.90 3.01 15.35
CA ASP A 46 3.11 2.30 14.99
C ASP A 46 4.00 3.21 14.13
N ASN A 47 5.27 3.31 14.52
CA ASN A 47 6.28 3.99 13.72
C ASN A 47 6.97 3.00 12.79
N SER A 48 6.95 3.31 11.50
CA SER A 48 7.70 2.54 10.52
C SER A 48 9.12 3.09 10.37
N SER A 49 10.10 2.20 10.48
CA SER A 49 11.51 2.54 10.33
C SER A 49 11.87 2.97 8.90
N PRO A 50 11.59 2.18 7.84
CA PRO A 50 11.90 2.56 6.46
C PRO A 50 11.09 3.74 5.94
N ASN A 51 9.85 3.92 6.42
CA ASN A 51 9.01 5.05 5.99
C ASN A 51 9.26 6.32 6.83
N HIS A 52 10.02 6.23 7.93
CA HIS A 52 10.38 7.34 8.82
C HIS A 52 9.17 8.14 9.38
N MET A 53 8.02 7.49 9.53
CA MET A 53 6.80 8.11 10.04
C MET A 53 5.84 7.08 10.63
N SER A 54 4.82 7.54 11.35
CA SER A 54 3.74 6.66 11.82
C SER A 54 2.79 6.27 10.70
N VAL A 55 2.08 5.16 10.87
CA VAL A 55 1.03 4.73 9.92
C VAL A 55 -0.02 5.83 9.75
N ALA A 56 -0.44 6.48 10.85
CA ALA A 56 -1.39 7.60 10.78
C ALA A 56 -0.85 8.77 9.95
N GLN A 57 0.43 9.12 10.09
CA GLN A 57 1.06 10.19 9.30
C GLN A 57 1.11 9.81 7.82
N GLY A 58 1.43 8.55 7.50
CA GLY A 58 1.36 8.02 6.14
C GLY A 58 -0.04 8.10 5.54
N GLN A 59 -1.08 7.73 6.29
CA GLN A 59 -2.48 7.84 5.86
C GLN A 59 -2.88 9.30 5.56
N ILE A 60 -2.48 10.24 6.43
CA ILE A 60 -2.72 11.68 6.23
C ILE A 60 -2.00 12.18 4.96
N ASN A 61 -0.74 11.77 4.76
CA ASN A 61 0.03 12.12 3.58
C ASN A 61 -0.61 11.55 2.31
N PHE A 62 -1.06 10.31 2.33
CA PHE A 62 -1.75 9.71 1.19
C PHE A 62 -3.04 10.45 0.83
N ALA A 63 -3.83 10.86 1.83
CA ALA A 63 -5.03 11.67 1.59
C ALA A 63 -4.70 13.04 0.97
N LYS A 64 -3.55 13.62 1.33
CA LYS A 64 -3.13 14.96 0.89
C LYS A 64 -2.41 14.97 -0.47
N PHE A 65 -1.54 14.00 -0.70
CA PHE A 65 -0.63 13.97 -1.85
C PHE A 65 -0.96 12.85 -2.83
N GLY A 66 -1.53 11.73 -2.35
CA GLY A 66 -1.67 10.50 -3.12
C GLY A 66 -0.47 9.55 -2.99
N ALA A 67 0.48 9.85 -2.11
CA ALA A 67 1.63 9.01 -1.74
C ALA A 67 1.86 9.09 -0.22
N CYS A 68 2.58 8.11 0.36
CA CYS A 68 2.90 8.06 1.79
C CYS A 68 3.80 9.23 2.23
N ASP A 69 4.57 9.78 1.30
CA ASP A 69 5.33 11.02 1.46
C ASP A 69 5.24 11.83 0.16
N ARG A 70 5.35 13.16 0.26
CA ARG A 70 5.35 14.05 -0.91
C ARG A 70 6.50 13.72 -1.88
N ASP A 71 7.66 13.35 -1.36
CA ASP A 71 8.84 13.07 -2.19
C ASP A 71 8.68 11.76 -2.97
N MET A 72 7.75 10.89 -2.56
CA MET A 72 7.48 9.60 -3.21
C MET A 72 6.49 9.69 -4.37
N LEU A 73 5.95 10.87 -4.68
CA LEU A 73 4.98 11.06 -5.76
C LEU A 73 5.47 10.60 -7.14
N ASN A 74 6.77 10.65 -7.41
CA ASN A 74 7.32 10.22 -8.69
C ASN A 74 7.52 8.70 -8.79
N HIS A 75 7.26 7.96 -7.71
CA HIS A 75 7.46 6.51 -7.63
C HIS A 75 6.14 5.73 -7.56
N VAL A 76 5.00 6.39 -7.40
CA VAL A 76 3.68 5.73 -7.42
C VAL A 76 3.30 5.32 -8.84
N ASP A 77 2.58 4.21 -8.98
CA ASP A 77 1.92 3.84 -10.23
C ASP A 77 0.71 4.75 -10.44
N PRO A 78 0.68 5.60 -11.50
CA PRO A 78 -0.44 6.49 -11.76
C PRO A 78 -1.77 5.75 -12.00
N GLU A 79 -1.72 4.48 -12.40
CA GLU A 79 -2.89 3.64 -12.59
C GLU A 79 -3.20 2.73 -11.40
N GLY A 80 -2.38 2.75 -10.34
CA GLY A 80 -2.50 1.81 -9.22
C GLY A 80 -3.90 1.81 -8.60
N LYS A 81 -4.53 2.98 -8.48
CA LYS A 81 -5.89 3.12 -7.94
C LYS A 81 -6.98 2.46 -8.80
N HIS A 82 -6.70 2.22 -10.09
CA HIS A 82 -7.59 1.51 -11.02
C HIS A 82 -7.28 0.01 -11.08
N LYS A 83 -6.05 -0.40 -10.79
CA LYS A 83 -5.59 -1.80 -10.80
C LYS A 83 -5.98 -2.57 -9.54
N TYR A 84 -6.01 -1.89 -8.39
CA TYR A 84 -6.18 -2.54 -7.09
C TYR A 84 -7.48 -2.15 -6.40
N LEU A 85 -8.09 -3.11 -5.72
CA LEU A 85 -9.25 -2.88 -4.85
C LEU A 85 -8.81 -2.19 -3.56
N ARG A 86 -9.59 -1.23 -3.09
CA ARG A 86 -9.40 -0.59 -1.79
C ARG A 86 -10.27 -1.27 -0.74
N ALA A 87 -9.66 -1.70 0.37
CA ALA A 87 -10.39 -2.23 1.51
C ALA A 87 -11.24 -1.14 2.17
N SER A 88 -12.45 -1.50 2.57
CA SER A 88 -13.28 -0.66 3.46
C SER A 88 -12.60 -0.61 4.84
N HIS A 89 -12.54 0.57 5.45
CA HIS A 89 -12.13 0.72 6.85
C HIS A 89 -13.20 0.12 7.77
#